data_AF-A0A925WF45-F1
#
_entry.id   AF-A0A925WF45-F1
#
_cell.length_a   1.000
_cell.length_b   1.000
_cell.length_c   1.000
_cell.angle_alpha   90.00
_cell.angle_beta   90.00
_cell.angle_gamma   90.00
#
_symmetry.space_group_name_H-M   'P 1'
#
loop_
_entity.id
_entity.type
_entity.pdbx_description
1 polymer ?
#
loop_
_entity_poly.entity_id
_entity_poly.type
_entity_poly.pdbx_seq_one_letter_code
_entity_poly.pdbx_strand_id
1 'polypeptide(L)'
;GKRPVIVSIHGGPEGQARPVFQARNNYYLNELGVALFYPNVRGSSGYGKTFLTLDNGFKREDSVKDIGAFLDWMATDAGLDAERIAVMGGSYGGYMTLASLVHFSDRVRCAVDVVGISSFVTFLKNTQDYRRDLRRVEYGDERDPAMAEHFQRISPLTNVDKIRKPLFVVQGHNDPRVPVTEAEQMVKALRDQGGVVWYLMAKDEGHGFQKKRNVDFQFVSTIQFLKEHLLR
;
A
#
# COMPACT_ATOMS: atom_id res chain seq x y z
N GLY A 1 -4.52 -17.05 21.97
CA GLY A 1 -5.76 -16.49 21.37
C GLY A 1 -5.54 -16.22 19.89
N LYS A 2 -6.59 -15.84 19.17
CA LYS A 2 -6.51 -15.41 17.77
C LYS A 2 -5.49 -14.28 17.61
N ARG A 3 -4.73 -14.30 16.52
CA ARG A 3 -3.64 -13.36 16.25
C ARG A 3 -4.13 -12.23 15.33
N PRO A 4 -3.94 -10.95 15.70
CA PRO A 4 -4.05 -9.84 14.74
C PRO A 4 -3.12 -10.09 13.55
N VAL A 5 -3.46 -9.54 12.38
CA VAL A 5 -2.74 -9.81 11.13
C VAL A 5 -2.23 -8.52 10.50
N ILE A 6 -0.99 -8.54 9.99
CA ILE A 6 -0.51 -7.56 9.00
C ILE A 6 -0.42 -8.26 7.65
N VAL A 7 -1.19 -7.76 6.69
CA VAL A 7 -1.06 -8.08 5.27
C VAL A 7 -0.02 -7.15 4.66
N SER A 8 1.19 -7.68 4.44
CA SER A 8 2.33 -6.93 3.91
C SER A 8 2.46 -7.13 2.40
N ILE A 9 1.93 -6.18 1.64
CA ILE A 9 1.86 -6.20 0.18
C ILE A 9 3.18 -5.67 -0.40
N HIS A 10 3.82 -6.46 -1.26
CA HIS A 10 5.10 -6.08 -1.84
C HIS A 10 4.97 -4.91 -2.85
N GLY A 11 6.05 -4.17 -3.03
CA GLY A 11 6.19 -3.21 -4.12
C GLY A 11 6.41 -3.89 -5.47
N GLY A 12 6.28 -3.15 -6.57
CA GLY A 12 6.33 -3.71 -7.91
C GLY A 12 5.57 -2.84 -8.91
N PRO A 13 4.60 -3.39 -9.67
CA PRO A 13 3.87 -4.64 -9.41
C PRO A 13 4.68 -5.91 -9.70
N GLU A 14 5.68 -5.86 -10.59
CA GLU A 14 6.56 -7.01 -10.96
C GLU A 14 7.53 -7.47 -9.85
N GLY A 15 7.27 -7.13 -8.58
CA GLY A 15 7.94 -7.71 -7.41
C GLY A 15 7.33 -9.06 -7.03
N GLN A 16 7.79 -9.61 -5.91
CA GLN A 16 7.16 -10.76 -5.25
C GLN A 16 7.61 -10.84 -3.80
N ALA A 17 6.74 -11.34 -2.93
CA ALA A 17 7.09 -11.86 -1.63
C ALA A 17 7.84 -13.19 -1.78
N ARG A 18 8.96 -13.33 -1.05
CA ARG A 18 9.78 -14.54 -0.97
C ARG A 18 10.10 -14.85 0.49
N PRO A 19 10.38 -16.11 0.86
CA PRO A 19 10.78 -16.48 2.21
C PRO A 19 12.23 -16.03 2.48
N VAL A 20 12.39 -14.74 2.73
CA VAL A 20 13.68 -14.10 3.04
C VAL A 20 13.74 -13.69 4.51
N PHE A 21 14.95 -13.39 4.98
CA PHE A 21 15.17 -12.89 6.33
C PHE A 21 14.36 -11.61 6.60
N GLN A 22 13.57 -11.61 7.68
CA GLN A 22 12.62 -10.54 8.00
C GLN A 22 13.21 -9.41 8.84
N ALA A 23 14.44 -9.57 9.35
CA ALA A 23 15.14 -8.57 10.16
C ALA A 23 14.23 -7.97 11.27
N ARG A 24 14.06 -6.64 11.27
CA ARG A 24 13.24 -5.91 12.25
C ARG A 24 11.77 -6.28 12.22
N ASN A 25 11.24 -6.80 11.11
CA ASN A 25 9.83 -7.21 11.03
C ASN A 25 9.51 -8.38 11.96
N ASN A 26 10.52 -9.17 12.40
CA ASN A 26 10.32 -10.19 13.44
C ASN A 26 9.76 -9.62 14.75
N TYR A 27 9.96 -8.32 15.02
CA TYR A 27 9.39 -7.66 16.20
C TYR A 27 7.85 -7.72 16.22
N TYR A 28 7.20 -7.58 15.06
CA TYR A 28 5.74 -7.67 14.98
C TYR A 28 5.24 -9.05 15.45
N LEU A 29 5.94 -10.11 15.04
CA LEU A 29 5.61 -11.47 15.44
C LEU A 29 5.96 -11.74 16.91
N ASN A 30 7.20 -11.46 17.30
CA ASN A 30 7.74 -11.88 18.59
C ASN A 30 7.25 -11.01 19.76
N GLU A 31 7.17 -9.69 19.56
CA GLU A 31 6.92 -8.73 20.64
C GLU A 31 5.48 -8.18 20.61
N LEU A 32 4.87 -8.06 19.43
CA LEU A 32 3.47 -7.63 19.32
C LEU A 32 2.49 -8.80 19.19
N GLY A 33 2.98 -10.02 18.93
CA GLY A 33 2.13 -11.19 18.73
C GLY A 33 1.23 -11.10 17.51
N VAL A 34 1.67 -10.40 16.45
CA VAL A 34 0.94 -10.15 15.21
C VAL A 34 1.41 -11.14 14.13
N ALA A 35 0.47 -11.83 13.50
CA ALA A 35 0.74 -12.70 12.36
C ALA A 35 1.11 -11.86 11.13
N LEU A 36 2.13 -12.29 10.38
CA LEU A 36 2.58 -11.60 9.17
C LEU A 36 2.20 -12.42 7.95
N PHE A 37 1.42 -11.83 7.06
CA PHE A 37 0.99 -12.44 5.80
C PHE A 37 1.60 -11.68 4.62
N TYR A 38 2.35 -12.39 3.77
CA TYR A 38 3.06 -11.82 2.62
C TYR A 38 2.50 -12.44 1.33
N PRO A 39 1.42 -11.87 0.75
CA PRO A 39 0.81 -12.43 -0.45
C PRO A 39 1.63 -12.14 -1.71
N ASN A 40 1.45 -13.01 -2.70
CA ASN A 40 1.75 -12.72 -4.10
C ASN A 40 0.41 -12.61 -4.85
N VAL A 41 0.08 -11.39 -5.25
CA VAL A 41 -1.15 -11.05 -5.99
C VAL A 41 -0.93 -11.22 -7.50
N ARG A 42 -1.99 -11.31 -8.31
CA ARG A 42 -1.88 -11.18 -9.77
C ARG A 42 -1.07 -9.93 -10.12
N GLY A 43 -0.12 -10.07 -11.04
CA GLY A 43 0.93 -9.07 -11.28
C GLY A 43 2.29 -9.40 -10.65
N SER A 44 2.37 -10.33 -9.69
CA SER A 44 3.64 -10.73 -9.07
C SER A 44 4.54 -11.51 -10.04
N SER A 45 5.85 -11.33 -9.91
CA SER A 45 6.85 -12.14 -10.60
C SER A 45 7.03 -13.52 -9.94
N GLY A 46 7.69 -14.45 -10.64
CA GLY A 46 7.93 -15.82 -10.16
C GLY A 46 6.88 -16.86 -10.56
N TYR A 47 5.77 -16.43 -11.18
CA TYR A 47 4.63 -17.29 -11.58
C TYR A 47 4.40 -17.35 -13.10
N GLY A 48 5.39 -16.92 -13.90
CA GLY A 48 5.32 -16.89 -15.36
C GLY A 48 4.72 -15.61 -15.94
N LYS A 49 4.97 -15.38 -17.24
CA LYS A 49 4.57 -14.13 -17.95
C LYS A 49 3.06 -13.90 -17.94
N THR A 50 2.27 -14.98 -18.00
CA THR A 50 0.82 -14.86 -17.93
C THR A 50 0.41 -14.21 -16.62
N PHE A 51 0.84 -14.74 -15.47
CA PHE A 51 0.48 -14.20 -14.17
C PHE A 51 1.01 -12.77 -13.93
N LEU A 52 2.22 -12.48 -14.42
CA LEU A 52 2.85 -11.15 -14.35
C LEU A 52 2.01 -10.06 -15.02
N THR A 53 1.25 -10.39 -16.07
CA THR A 53 0.48 -9.41 -16.84
C THR A 53 -1.00 -9.32 -16.43
N LEU A 54 -1.41 -10.07 -15.40
CA LEU A 54 -2.82 -10.15 -15.01
C LEU A 54 -3.37 -8.89 -14.34
N ASP A 55 -2.52 -7.92 -13.99
CA ASP A 55 -2.95 -6.62 -13.47
C ASP A 55 -2.60 -5.44 -14.40
N ASN A 56 -2.16 -5.70 -15.64
CA ASN A 56 -1.76 -4.63 -16.55
C ASN A 56 -2.95 -3.81 -17.09
N GLY A 57 -2.73 -2.50 -17.29
CA GLY A 57 -3.70 -1.58 -17.87
C GLY A 57 -5.05 -1.62 -17.14
N PHE A 58 -6.12 -1.87 -17.89
CA PHE A 58 -7.50 -1.95 -17.39
C PHE A 58 -7.75 -3.04 -16.33
N LYS A 59 -6.79 -3.95 -16.12
CA LYS A 59 -6.87 -5.01 -15.10
C LYS A 59 -6.25 -4.61 -13.76
N ARG A 60 -5.84 -3.35 -13.58
CA ARG A 60 -5.08 -2.93 -12.40
C ARG A 60 -5.75 -3.26 -11.06
N GLU A 61 -7.06 -3.14 -10.99
CA GLU A 61 -7.85 -3.53 -9.80
C GLU A 61 -7.97 -5.04 -9.57
N ASP A 62 -7.61 -5.90 -10.53
CA ASP A 62 -7.67 -7.35 -10.34
C ASP A 62 -6.70 -7.82 -9.26
N SER A 63 -5.53 -7.19 -9.14
CA SER A 63 -4.60 -7.41 -8.02
C SER A 63 -5.20 -7.01 -6.66
N VAL A 64 -6.06 -5.98 -6.63
CA VAL A 64 -6.76 -5.53 -5.42
C VAL A 64 -7.84 -6.53 -5.02
N LYS A 65 -8.55 -7.14 -5.99
CA LYS A 65 -9.54 -8.20 -5.72
C LYS A 65 -8.92 -9.40 -5.01
N ASP A 66 -7.65 -9.70 -5.28
CA ASP A 66 -6.95 -10.80 -4.60
C ASP A 66 -6.80 -10.53 -3.08
N ILE A 67 -6.71 -9.25 -2.66
CA ILE A 67 -6.73 -8.89 -1.24
C ILE A 67 -8.06 -9.29 -0.59
N GLY A 68 -9.19 -9.05 -1.27
CA GLY A 68 -10.50 -9.49 -0.80
C GLY A 68 -10.55 -11.01 -0.58
N ALA A 69 -10.01 -11.78 -1.53
CA ALA A 69 -9.94 -13.24 -1.41
C ALA A 69 -9.05 -13.70 -0.24
N PHE A 70 -7.94 -13.00 0.04
CA PHE A 70 -7.13 -13.30 1.23
C PHE A 70 -7.85 -12.97 2.53
N LEU A 71 -8.59 -11.85 2.59
CA LEU A 71 -9.41 -11.52 3.74
C LEU A 71 -10.52 -12.56 3.97
N ASP A 72 -11.12 -13.11 2.90
CA ASP A 72 -12.11 -14.19 2.98
C ASP A 72 -11.48 -15.45 3.59
N TRP A 73 -10.30 -15.83 3.09
CA TRP A 73 -9.56 -16.96 3.64
C TRP A 73 -9.21 -16.75 5.12
N MET A 74 -8.67 -15.59 5.49
CA MET A 74 -8.31 -15.27 6.88
C MET A 74 -9.49 -15.36 7.84
N ALA A 75 -10.70 -15.05 7.39
CA ALA A 75 -11.91 -15.17 8.20
C ALA A 75 -12.27 -16.63 8.55
N THR A 76 -11.78 -17.60 7.78
CA THR A 76 -12.00 -19.04 8.03
C THR A 76 -10.92 -19.66 8.92
N ASP A 77 -9.77 -19.01 9.09
CA ASP A 77 -8.67 -19.51 9.93
C ASP A 77 -8.94 -19.20 11.41
N ALA A 78 -9.14 -20.25 12.22
CA ALA A 78 -9.43 -20.12 13.65
C ALA A 78 -8.26 -19.53 14.48
N GLY A 79 -7.05 -19.48 13.94
CA GLY A 79 -5.85 -18.89 14.53
C GLY A 79 -5.72 -17.39 14.28
N LEU A 80 -6.42 -16.83 13.29
CA LEU A 80 -6.35 -15.41 12.91
C LEU A 80 -7.54 -14.61 13.45
N ASP A 81 -7.29 -13.34 13.78
CA ASP A 81 -8.31 -12.39 14.24
C ASP A 81 -8.77 -11.52 13.08
N ALA A 82 -9.88 -11.91 12.44
CA ALA A 82 -10.45 -11.22 11.29
C ALA A 82 -10.91 -9.77 11.58
N GLU A 83 -11.13 -9.42 12.85
CA GLU A 83 -11.51 -8.06 13.28
C GLU A 83 -10.29 -7.14 13.52
N ARG A 84 -9.09 -7.71 13.45
CA ARG A 84 -7.82 -7.01 13.67
C ARG A 84 -6.85 -7.29 12.55
N ILE A 85 -7.17 -6.75 11.37
CA ILE A 85 -6.32 -6.81 10.18
C ILE A 85 -5.79 -5.41 9.85
N ALA A 86 -4.48 -5.29 9.69
CA ALA A 86 -3.83 -4.13 9.08
C ALA A 86 -3.33 -4.48 7.68
N VAL A 87 -3.41 -3.53 6.75
CA VAL A 87 -2.78 -3.62 5.42
C VAL A 87 -1.59 -2.67 5.37
N MET A 88 -0.45 -3.15 4.88
CA MET A 88 0.78 -2.36 4.76
C MET A 88 1.47 -2.65 3.44
N GLY A 89 2.04 -1.63 2.81
CA GLY A 89 2.79 -1.84 1.58
C GLY A 89 3.59 -0.63 1.16
N GLY A 90 4.60 -0.89 0.33
CA GLY A 90 5.50 0.13 -0.20
C GLY A 90 5.35 0.30 -1.70
N SER A 91 5.45 1.53 -2.23
CA SER A 91 5.43 1.79 -3.66
C SER A 91 4.10 1.32 -4.29
N TYR A 92 4.12 0.41 -5.27
CA TYR A 92 2.89 -0.25 -5.74
C TYR A 92 2.09 -0.94 -4.62
N GLY A 93 2.76 -1.52 -3.62
CA GLY A 93 2.10 -2.06 -2.42
C GLY A 93 1.43 -0.97 -1.58
N GLY A 94 1.93 0.27 -1.65
CA GLY A 94 1.29 1.45 -1.05
C GLY A 94 0.00 1.83 -1.79
N TYR A 95 0.01 1.82 -3.12
CA TYR A 95 -1.23 1.91 -3.92
C TYR A 95 -2.22 0.81 -3.53
N MET A 96 -1.78 -0.44 -3.46
CA MET A 96 -2.65 -1.55 -3.08
C MET A 96 -3.17 -1.41 -1.65
N THR A 97 -2.39 -0.82 -0.74
CA THR A 97 -2.80 -0.51 0.63
C THR A 97 -3.93 0.54 0.64
N LEU A 98 -3.76 1.62 -0.11
CA LEU A 98 -4.77 2.67 -0.25
C LEU A 98 -6.03 2.14 -0.96
N ALA A 99 -5.89 1.36 -2.03
CA ALA A 99 -7.00 0.74 -2.73
C ALA A 99 -7.74 -0.28 -1.84
N SER A 100 -7.01 -1.03 -1.01
CA SER A 100 -7.63 -1.93 -0.02
C SER A 100 -8.49 -1.18 0.98
N LEU A 101 -8.07 0.03 1.39
CA LEU A 101 -8.93 0.89 2.22
C LEU A 101 -10.17 1.37 1.47
N VAL A 102 -10.09 1.64 0.17
CA VAL A 102 -11.25 2.05 -0.63
C VAL A 102 -12.27 0.91 -0.75
N HIS A 103 -11.82 -0.33 -0.99
CA HIS A 103 -12.71 -1.45 -1.31
C HIS A 103 -13.10 -2.32 -0.10
N PHE A 104 -12.26 -2.35 0.94
CA PHE A 104 -12.40 -3.28 2.06
C PHE A 104 -12.24 -2.57 3.42
N SER A 105 -12.52 -1.26 3.50
CA SER A 105 -12.40 -0.47 4.73
C SER A 105 -13.11 -1.13 5.92
N ASP A 106 -14.28 -1.73 5.71
CA ASP A 106 -15.06 -2.41 6.75
C ASP A 106 -14.36 -3.66 7.31
N ARG A 107 -13.46 -4.28 6.54
CA ARG A 107 -12.77 -5.54 6.86
C ARG A 107 -11.34 -5.35 7.38
N VAL A 108 -10.87 -4.11 7.44
CA VAL A 108 -9.53 -3.76 7.95
C VAL A 108 -9.64 -2.74 9.06
N ARG A 109 -8.69 -2.74 9.99
CA ARG A 109 -8.72 -1.88 11.18
C ARG A 109 -7.90 -0.61 10.98
N CYS A 110 -6.78 -0.71 10.26
CA CYS A 110 -5.91 0.42 9.93
C CYS A 110 -4.98 0.06 8.75
N ALA A 111 -4.25 1.05 8.24
CA ALA A 111 -3.31 0.83 7.15
C ALA A 111 -2.01 1.63 7.29
N VAL A 112 -0.93 1.14 6.67
CA VAL A 112 0.36 1.82 6.59
C VAL A 112 0.82 1.89 5.14
N ASP A 113 0.69 3.07 4.54
CA ASP A 113 1.14 3.38 3.19
C ASP A 113 2.57 3.95 3.21
N VAL A 114 3.49 3.33 2.49
CA VAL A 114 4.87 3.79 2.34
C VAL A 114 5.12 4.14 0.88
N VAL A 115 5.35 5.42 0.58
CA VAL A 115 5.64 5.94 -0.77
C VAL A 115 4.65 5.43 -1.84
N GLY A 116 3.36 5.36 -1.50
CA GLY A 116 2.31 4.82 -2.36
C GLY A 116 1.76 5.78 -3.40
N ILE A 117 1.28 5.21 -4.51
CA ILE A 117 0.60 5.96 -5.56
C ILE A 117 -0.85 6.17 -5.14
N SER A 118 -1.24 7.42 -4.93
CA SER A 118 -2.60 7.80 -4.53
C SER A 118 -3.52 8.07 -5.73
N SER A 119 -2.94 8.47 -6.86
CA SER A 119 -3.65 8.63 -8.13
C SER A 119 -2.73 8.33 -9.30
N PHE A 120 -3.14 7.42 -10.17
CA PHE A 120 -2.39 7.13 -11.40
C PHE A 120 -2.34 8.34 -12.34
N VAL A 121 -3.34 9.22 -12.27
CA VAL A 121 -3.42 10.43 -13.10
C VAL A 121 -2.34 11.42 -12.72
N THR A 122 -2.19 11.75 -11.43
CA THR A 122 -1.16 12.68 -10.98
C THR A 122 0.22 12.02 -10.97
N PHE A 123 0.30 10.73 -10.65
CA PHE A 123 1.55 9.97 -10.67
C PHE A 123 2.20 9.97 -12.06
N LEU A 124 1.47 9.60 -13.12
CA LEU A 124 2.08 9.56 -14.47
C LEU A 124 2.46 10.95 -14.96
N LYS A 125 1.76 12.01 -14.53
CA LYS A 125 2.15 13.39 -14.83
C LYS A 125 3.44 13.80 -14.12
N ASN A 126 3.58 13.44 -12.83
CA ASN A 126 4.58 14.02 -11.94
C ASN A 126 5.80 13.12 -11.68
N THR A 127 5.74 11.83 -12.01
CA THR A 127 6.90 10.94 -11.94
C THR A 127 8.01 11.42 -12.88
N GLN A 128 9.26 11.06 -12.58
CA GLN A 128 10.40 11.51 -13.37
C GLN A 128 10.30 11.04 -14.83
N ASP A 129 10.60 11.96 -15.77
CA ASP A 129 10.37 11.79 -17.20
C ASP A 129 10.94 10.47 -17.76
N TYR A 130 12.17 10.12 -17.37
CA TYR A 130 12.88 8.92 -17.85
C TYR A 130 12.19 7.60 -17.47
N ARG A 131 11.22 7.63 -16.54
CA ARG A 131 10.48 6.44 -16.07
C ARG A 131 9.08 6.34 -16.64
N ARG A 132 8.52 7.46 -17.11
CA ARG A 132 7.10 7.61 -17.40
C ARG A 132 6.62 6.62 -18.46
N ASP A 133 7.30 6.58 -19.60
CA ASP A 133 6.92 5.67 -20.70
C ASP A 133 7.07 4.20 -20.32
N LEU A 134 8.08 3.85 -19.53
CA LEU A 134 8.24 2.48 -19.02
C LEU A 134 7.09 2.08 -18.09
N ARG A 135 6.52 3.02 -17.33
CA ARG A 135 5.33 2.74 -16.51
C ARG A 135 4.07 2.63 -17.36
N ARG A 136 3.92 3.40 -18.44
CA ARG A 136 2.75 3.32 -19.32
C ARG A 136 2.53 1.93 -19.92
N VAL A 137 3.61 1.23 -20.26
CA VAL A 137 3.55 -0.15 -20.80
C VAL A 137 2.85 -1.11 -19.84
N GLU A 138 3.04 -0.90 -18.54
CA GLU A 138 2.54 -1.78 -17.47
C GLU A 138 1.22 -1.25 -16.90
N TYR A 139 1.19 0.01 -16.47
CA TYR A 139 0.05 0.63 -15.78
C TYR A 139 -1.08 0.98 -16.73
N GLY A 140 -0.77 1.26 -17.99
CA GLY A 140 -1.68 1.88 -18.94
C GLY A 140 -1.21 3.29 -19.32
N ASP A 141 -1.60 3.71 -20.51
CA ASP A 141 -1.22 4.99 -21.09
C ASP A 141 -2.32 6.02 -20.91
N GLU A 142 -2.10 7.02 -20.06
CA GLU A 142 -3.08 8.06 -19.74
C GLU A 142 -3.36 9.03 -20.91
N ARG A 143 -2.63 8.90 -22.02
CA ARG A 143 -2.91 9.64 -23.26
C ARG A 143 -4.14 9.09 -23.98
N ASP A 144 -4.52 7.84 -23.73
CA ASP A 144 -5.79 7.28 -24.16
C ASP A 144 -6.90 7.78 -23.22
N PRO A 145 -7.94 8.47 -23.72
CA PRO A 145 -9.06 8.96 -22.91
C PRO A 145 -9.74 7.85 -22.08
N ALA A 146 -9.89 6.64 -22.62
CA ALA A 146 -10.52 5.53 -21.91
C ALA A 146 -9.66 5.06 -20.72
N MET A 147 -8.34 5.03 -20.91
CA MET A 147 -7.41 4.72 -19.82
C MET A 147 -7.33 5.84 -18.79
N ALA A 148 -7.36 7.11 -19.21
CA ALA A 148 -7.41 8.25 -18.31
C ALA A 148 -8.66 8.22 -17.42
N GLU A 149 -9.83 7.92 -17.99
CA GLU A 149 -11.07 7.72 -17.24
C GLU A 149 -10.96 6.53 -16.28
N HIS A 150 -10.38 5.42 -16.73
CA HIS A 150 -10.12 4.26 -15.88
C HIS A 150 -9.23 4.64 -14.69
N PHE A 151 -8.12 5.34 -14.91
CA PHE A 151 -7.26 5.83 -13.84
C PHE A 151 -7.99 6.74 -12.86
N GLN A 152 -8.86 7.64 -13.33
CA GLN A 152 -9.68 8.45 -12.43
C GLN A 152 -10.59 7.58 -11.56
N ARG A 153 -11.19 6.53 -12.12
CA ARG A 153 -12.10 5.66 -11.38
C ARG A 153 -11.40 4.82 -10.30
N ILE A 154 -10.22 4.29 -10.59
CA ILE A 154 -9.52 3.34 -9.72
C ILE A 154 -8.56 4.01 -8.71
N SER A 155 -8.29 5.32 -8.89
CA SER A 155 -7.36 6.04 -8.03
C SER A 155 -7.93 6.14 -6.61
N PRO A 156 -7.16 5.78 -5.55
CA PRO A 156 -7.63 5.93 -4.19
C PRO A 156 -8.03 7.36 -3.82
N LEU A 157 -7.31 8.36 -4.35
CA LEU A 157 -7.57 9.78 -4.09
C LEU A 157 -8.98 10.23 -4.51
N THR A 158 -9.49 9.72 -5.63
CA THR A 158 -10.83 10.08 -6.13
C THR A 158 -11.96 9.34 -5.40
N ASN A 159 -11.59 8.38 -4.54
CA ASN A 159 -12.49 7.55 -3.73
C ASN A 159 -12.24 7.73 -2.23
N VAL A 160 -11.67 8.88 -1.83
CA VAL A 160 -11.24 9.15 -0.45
C VAL A 160 -12.40 9.07 0.55
N ASP A 161 -13.63 9.36 0.12
CA ASP A 161 -14.87 9.28 0.91
C ASP A 161 -15.18 7.87 1.41
N LYS A 162 -14.63 6.84 0.74
CA LYS A 162 -14.79 5.44 1.12
C LYS A 162 -13.78 5.00 2.17
N ILE A 163 -12.71 5.77 2.40
CA ILE A 163 -11.66 5.45 3.36
C ILE A 163 -12.08 5.96 4.75
N ARG A 164 -12.38 5.02 5.65
CA ARG A 164 -12.89 5.32 7.01
C ARG A 164 -11.97 4.90 8.15
N LYS A 165 -10.88 4.22 7.83
CA LYS A 165 -9.96 3.65 8.83
C LYS A 165 -8.71 4.51 9.00
N PRO A 166 -8.09 4.51 10.19
CA PRO A 166 -6.83 5.19 10.41
C PRO A 166 -5.78 4.79 9.38
N LEU A 167 -5.05 5.78 8.86
CA LEU A 167 -3.98 5.60 7.89
C LEU A 167 -2.69 6.24 8.41
N PHE A 168 -1.58 5.51 8.29
CA PHE A 168 -0.25 6.07 8.46
C PHE A 168 0.46 6.18 7.10
N VAL A 169 0.72 7.39 6.65
CA VAL A 169 1.44 7.69 5.41
C VAL A 169 2.90 8.00 5.71
N VAL A 170 3.82 7.33 5.02
CA VAL A 170 5.27 7.54 5.11
C VAL A 170 5.82 7.92 3.74
N GLN A 171 6.54 9.04 3.65
CA GLN A 171 7.02 9.56 2.36
C GLN A 171 8.43 10.15 2.47
N GLY A 172 9.29 9.90 1.49
CA GLY A 172 10.52 10.69 1.32
C GLY A 172 10.24 11.90 0.44
N HIS A 173 10.72 13.08 0.85
CA HIS A 173 10.48 14.33 0.13
C HIS A 173 11.07 14.32 -1.29
N ASN A 174 12.24 13.68 -1.46
CA ASN A 174 12.98 13.70 -2.71
C ASN A 174 12.74 12.42 -3.54
N ASP A 175 11.59 11.79 -3.37
CA ASP A 175 11.24 10.55 -4.07
C ASP A 175 11.11 10.79 -5.59
N PRO A 176 12.03 10.23 -6.41
CA PRO A 176 12.00 10.42 -7.86
C PRO A 176 11.03 9.46 -8.56
N ARG A 177 10.45 8.50 -7.83
CA ARG A 177 9.57 7.48 -8.39
C ARG A 177 8.13 7.87 -8.14
N VAL A 178 7.74 7.99 -6.88
CA VAL A 178 6.40 8.38 -6.44
C VAL A 178 6.53 9.75 -5.76
N PRO A 179 6.22 10.85 -6.46
CA PRO A 179 6.45 12.19 -5.93
C PRO A 179 5.74 12.43 -4.60
N VAL A 180 6.35 13.24 -3.72
CA VAL A 180 5.79 13.60 -2.39
C VAL A 180 4.36 14.13 -2.45
N THR A 181 3.99 14.75 -3.58
CA THR A 181 2.64 15.26 -3.84
C THR A 181 1.57 14.18 -3.75
N GLU A 182 1.88 12.91 -4.04
CA GLU A 182 0.95 11.78 -3.89
C GLU A 182 0.55 11.56 -2.43
N ALA A 183 1.53 11.60 -1.53
CA ALA A 183 1.27 11.50 -0.10
C ALA A 183 0.54 12.75 0.42
N GLU A 184 0.99 13.94 0.04
CA GLU A 184 0.42 15.21 0.53
C GLU A 184 -1.06 15.38 0.15
N GLN A 185 -1.43 15.06 -1.09
CA GLN A 185 -2.82 15.17 -1.53
C GLN A 185 -3.74 14.17 -0.82
N MET A 186 -3.28 12.93 -0.60
CA MET A 186 -4.05 11.93 0.15
C MET A 186 -4.21 12.31 1.62
N VAL A 187 -3.12 12.73 2.28
CA VAL A 187 -3.16 13.20 3.67
C VAL A 187 -4.10 14.39 3.83
N LYS A 188 -4.04 15.36 2.91
CA LYS A 188 -4.92 16.52 2.92
C LYS A 188 -6.38 16.09 2.75
N ALA A 189 -6.69 15.33 1.71
CA ALA A 189 -8.06 14.91 1.39
C ALA A 189 -8.71 14.14 2.55
N LEU A 190 -7.97 13.21 3.18
CA LEU A 190 -8.46 12.46 4.33
C LEU A 190 -8.67 13.34 5.57
N ARG A 191 -7.77 14.29 5.84
CA ARG A 191 -7.91 15.22 6.98
C ARG A 191 -9.08 16.19 6.80
N ASP A 192 -9.31 16.67 5.57
CA ASP A 192 -10.40 17.60 5.27
C ASP A 192 -11.78 16.98 5.55
N GLN A 193 -11.92 15.65 5.44
CA GLN A 193 -13.14 14.92 5.81
C GLN A 193 -13.12 14.36 7.25
N GLY A 194 -12.15 14.77 8.09
CA GLY A 194 -12.06 14.38 9.50
C GLY A 194 -11.46 13.00 9.77
N GLY A 195 -10.79 12.39 8.78
CA GLY A 195 -10.12 11.10 8.93
C GLY A 195 -8.88 11.15 9.82
N VAL A 196 -8.56 10.02 10.47
CA VAL A 196 -7.36 9.87 11.31
C VAL A 196 -6.16 9.54 10.43
N VAL A 197 -5.25 10.51 10.27
CA VAL A 197 -4.06 10.33 9.42
C VAL A 197 -2.77 10.74 10.13
N TRP A 198 -1.92 9.75 10.35
CA TRP A 198 -0.52 9.96 10.73
C TRP A 198 0.28 10.21 9.46
N TYR A 199 1.18 11.19 9.48
CA TYR A 199 2.03 11.50 8.33
C TYR A 199 3.48 11.71 8.78
N LEU A 200 4.37 10.90 8.23
CA LEU A 200 5.81 10.97 8.44
C LEU A 200 6.51 11.24 7.12
N MET A 201 7.01 12.47 6.96
CA MET A 201 7.81 12.86 5.80
C MET A 201 9.25 13.12 6.21
N ALA A 202 10.20 12.45 5.55
CA ALA A 202 11.62 12.73 5.71
C ALA A 202 12.14 13.60 4.57
N LYS A 203 12.59 14.82 4.92
CA LYS A 203 13.08 15.84 3.99
C LYS A 203 14.33 15.41 3.21
N ASP A 204 15.05 14.44 3.73
CA ASP A 204 16.36 14.02 3.27
C ASP A 204 16.38 12.56 2.78
N GLU A 205 15.19 12.00 2.47
CA GLU A 205 14.99 10.66 1.91
C GLU A 205 14.31 10.73 0.54
N GLY A 206 14.33 9.61 -0.18
CA GLY A 206 13.69 9.44 -1.47
C GLY A 206 12.64 8.32 -1.46
N HIS A 207 12.74 7.37 -2.37
CA HIS A 207 11.79 6.26 -2.49
C HIS A 207 11.97 5.20 -1.40
N GLY A 208 11.56 5.55 -0.18
CA GLY A 208 11.80 4.80 1.05
C GLY A 208 12.99 5.35 1.83
N PHE A 209 13.01 5.08 3.14
CA PHE A 209 14.06 5.59 4.02
C PHE A 209 15.29 4.69 4.00
N GLN A 210 16.46 5.30 3.92
CA GLN A 210 17.76 4.61 3.92
C GLN A 210 18.64 5.01 5.10
N LYS A 211 18.54 6.26 5.57
CA LYS A 211 19.34 6.71 6.71
C LYS A 211 18.83 6.05 7.97
N LYS A 212 19.74 5.41 8.72
CA LYS A 212 19.41 4.64 9.92
C LYS A 212 18.48 5.37 10.88
N ARG A 213 18.72 6.66 11.13
CA ARG A 213 17.85 7.48 12.01
C ARG A 213 16.40 7.53 11.52
N ASN A 214 16.19 7.74 10.22
CA ASN A 214 14.85 7.83 9.63
C ASN A 214 14.19 6.44 9.60
N VAL A 215 14.95 5.41 9.22
CA VAL A 215 14.48 4.01 9.20
C VAL A 215 14.06 3.53 10.59
N ASP A 216 14.82 3.86 11.64
CA ASP A 216 14.47 3.52 13.02
C ASP A 216 13.28 4.34 13.53
N PHE A 217 13.20 5.63 13.20
CA PHE A 217 12.06 6.46 13.56
C PHE A 217 10.76 5.99 12.89
N GLN A 218 10.81 5.66 11.59
CA GLN A 218 9.68 5.08 10.87
C GLN A 218 9.22 3.78 11.55
N PHE A 219 10.15 2.86 11.83
CA PHE A 219 9.83 1.58 12.42
C PHE A 219 9.15 1.72 13.79
N VAL A 220 9.69 2.56 14.67
CA VAL A 220 9.08 2.81 15.99
C VAL A 220 7.72 3.50 15.85
N SER A 221 7.58 4.46 14.93
CA SER A 221 6.31 5.13 14.66
C SER A 221 5.24 4.15 14.15
N THR A 222 5.62 3.23 13.26
CA THR A 222 4.74 2.17 12.76
C THR A 222 4.30 1.24 13.90
N ILE A 223 5.21 0.87 14.81
CA ILE A 223 4.85 0.10 16.01
C ILE A 223 3.83 0.85 16.87
N GLN A 224 4.01 2.15 17.10
CA GLN A 224 3.07 2.94 17.91
C GLN A 224 1.69 3.02 17.23
N PHE A 225 1.67 3.29 15.93
CA PHE A 225 0.43 3.32 15.14
C PHE A 225 -0.33 1.98 15.22
N LEU A 226 0.38 0.85 15.05
CA LEU A 226 -0.23 -0.48 15.17
C LEU A 226 -0.71 -0.77 16.59
N LYS A 227 0.04 -0.37 17.63
CA LYS A 227 -0.44 -0.49 19.01
C LYS A 227 -1.72 0.28 19.25
N GLU A 228 -1.85 1.47 18.67
CA GLU A 228 -3.02 2.34 18.85
C GLU A 228 -4.24 1.87 18.06
N HIS A 229 -4.04 1.46 16.80
CA HIS A 229 -5.16 1.24 15.88
C HIS A 229 -5.37 -0.22 15.48
N LEU A 230 -4.39 -1.12 15.68
CA LEU A 230 -4.56 -2.55 15.42
C LEU A 230 -4.86 -3.35 16.70
N LEU A 231 -4.08 -3.11 17.76
CA LEU A 231 -4.08 -3.97 18.95
C LEU A 231 -5.08 -3.55 20.03
N ARG A 232 -5.35 -2.25 20.16
CA ARG A 232 -6.38 -1.71 21.05
C ARG A 232 -7.74 -1.78 20.39
#